data_AF-A0A2M8S985-F1
#
_entry.id   AF-A0A2M8S985-F1
#
_cell.length_a   1.000
_cell.length_b   1.000
_cell.length_c   1.000
_cell.angle_alpha   90.00
_cell.angle_beta   90.00
_cell.angle_gamma   90.00
#
_symmetry.space_group_name_H-M   'P 1'
#
loop_
_entity.id
_entity.type
_entity.pdbx_description
1 polymer ?
#
loop_
_entity_poly.entity_id
_entity_poly.type
_entity_poly.pdbx_seq_one_letter_code
_entity_poly.pdbx_strand_id
1 'polypeptide(L)'
;MVVWLERRAGRIANIRIAVGPGGPVPFRASATEKALNGKPLTAEAVSAALDVLLQEARFRTSPQRASAEYRKHIVGGLFKDTLETAWTRAVSDR
;
A
#
# COMPACT_ATOMS: atom_id res chain seq x y z
N MET A 1 7.53 -3.94 -1.38
CA MET A 1 6.68 -2.73 -1.26
C MET A 1 7.20 -1.90 -0.11
N VAL A 2 7.01 -0.58 -0.12
CA VAL A 2 7.47 0.32 0.94
C VAL A 2 6.29 1.20 1.36
N VAL A 3 6.09 1.34 2.66
CA VAL A 3 5.10 2.24 3.27
C VAL A 3 5.81 3.09 4.31
N TRP A 4 5.62 4.40 4.22
CA TRP A 4 5.90 5.34 5.28
C TRP A 4 4.59 6.03 5.67
N LEU A 5 4.33 6.20 6.95
CA LEU A 5 3.15 6.92 7.40
C LEU A 5 3.43 7.69 8.69
N GLU A 6 2.63 8.73 8.88
CA GLU A 6 2.54 9.52 10.10
C GLU A 6 1.18 9.25 10.75
N ARG A 7 1.18 9.01 12.08
CA ARG A 7 -0.03 8.73 12.85
C ARG A 7 -0.30 9.90 13.78
N ARG A 8 -1.55 10.36 13.81
CA ARG A 8 -2.02 11.37 14.77
C ARG A 8 -3.42 11.03 15.26
N ALA A 9 -3.61 11.03 16.58
CA ALA A 9 -4.91 10.77 17.22
C ALA A 9 -5.66 9.54 16.65
N GLY A 10 -4.93 8.43 16.45
CA GLY A 10 -5.52 7.20 15.93
C GLY A 10 -5.90 7.23 14.44
N ARG A 11 -5.39 8.19 13.67
CA ARG A 11 -5.62 8.34 12.23
C ARG A 11 -4.32 8.42 11.45
N ILE A 12 -4.39 8.09 10.16
CA ILE A 12 -3.30 8.26 9.19
C ILE A 12 -3.24 9.75 8.82
N ALA A 13 -2.32 10.50 9.42
CA ALA A 13 -2.15 11.93 9.14
C ALA A 13 -1.50 12.17 7.76
N ASN A 14 -0.55 11.31 7.42
CA ASN A 14 0.14 11.32 6.12
C ASN A 14 0.56 9.89 5.78
N ILE A 15 0.64 9.56 4.49
CA ILE A 15 1.11 8.25 4.03
C ILE A 15 1.77 8.35 2.65
N ARG A 16 2.83 7.55 2.45
CA ARG A 16 3.52 7.36 1.18
C ARG A 16 3.67 5.87 0.91
N ILE A 17 3.27 5.44 -0.28
CA ILE A 17 3.23 4.03 -0.67
C ILE A 17 3.96 3.88 -2.01
N ALA A 18 5.03 3.07 -2.02
CA ALA A 18 5.77 2.73 -3.24
C ALA A 18 5.71 1.22 -3.50
N VAL A 19 5.37 0.86 -4.73
CA VAL A 19 5.24 -0.54 -5.19
C VAL A 19 6.34 -0.82 -6.21
N GLY A 20 7.11 -1.88 -5.96
CA GLY A 20 8.13 -2.39 -6.89
C GLY A 20 8.29 -3.91 -6.73
N PRO A 21 9.03 -4.58 -7.62
CA PRO A 21 9.23 -4.29 -9.04
C PRO A 21 8.06 -4.88 -9.84
N GLY A 22 6.95 -4.15 -9.94
CA GLY A 22 5.77 -4.55 -10.72
C GLY A 22 5.91 -4.33 -12.23
N GLY A 23 6.78 -3.39 -12.61
CA GLY A 23 7.09 -2.95 -13.97
C GLY A 23 8.58 -2.62 -14.13
N PRO A 24 8.98 -1.89 -15.19
CA PRO A 24 10.36 -1.41 -15.34
C PRO A 24 10.72 -0.32 -14.32
N VAL A 25 9.74 0.47 -13.86
CA VAL A 25 9.91 1.57 -12.91
C VAL A 25 9.03 1.30 -11.69
N PRO A 26 9.53 1.41 -10.45
CA PRO A 26 8.68 1.42 -9.26
C PRO A 26 7.66 2.57 -9.36
N PHE A 27 6.42 2.35 -8.93
CA PHE A 27 5.41 3.40 -8.95
C PHE A 27 4.97 3.77 -7.54
N ARG A 28 4.55 5.02 -7.39
CA ARG A 28 3.95 5.54 -6.16
C ARG A 28 2.43 5.43 -6.26
N ALA A 29 1.81 4.78 -5.29
CA ALA A 29 0.37 4.51 -5.26
C ALA A 29 -0.41 5.72 -4.71
N SER A 30 -0.42 6.81 -5.46
CA SER A 30 -0.96 8.11 -5.02
C SER A 30 -2.48 8.10 -4.85
N ALA A 31 -3.21 7.31 -5.64
CA ALA A 31 -4.65 7.15 -5.45
C ALA A 31 -4.94 6.39 -4.15
N THR A 32 -4.16 5.34 -3.89
CA THR A 32 -4.23 4.55 -2.66
C THR A 32 -3.90 5.39 -1.43
N GLU A 33 -2.86 6.24 -1.49
CA GLU A 33 -2.52 7.19 -0.42
C GLU A 33 -3.67 8.14 -0.11
N LYS A 34 -4.29 8.74 -1.13
CA LYS A 34 -5.47 9.62 -0.96
C LYS A 34 -6.64 8.89 -0.31
N ALA A 35 -6.83 7.61 -0.61
CA ALA A 35 -7.91 6.81 -0.03
C ALA A 35 -7.72 6.54 1.48
N LEU A 36 -6.48 6.63 2.00
CA LEU A 36 -6.13 6.36 3.40
C LEU A 36 -5.92 7.62 4.25
N ASN A 37 -5.44 8.72 3.66
CA ASN A 37 -5.19 9.95 4.40
C ASN A 37 -6.44 10.44 5.17
N GLY A 38 -6.25 10.78 6.44
CA GLY A 38 -7.30 11.23 7.37
C GLY A 38 -8.16 10.12 7.98
N LYS A 39 -8.03 8.86 7.52
CA LYS A 39 -8.84 7.75 8.02
C LYS A 39 -8.19 7.04 9.21
N PRO A 40 -8.98 6.43 10.11
CA PRO A 40 -8.46 5.43 11.03
C PRO A 40 -8.02 4.17 10.26
N LEU A 41 -7.05 3.44 10.80
CA LEU A 41 -6.66 2.15 10.24
C LEU A 41 -7.62 1.06 10.72
N THR A 42 -8.71 0.85 9.97
CA THR A 42 -9.67 -0.24 10.19
C THR A 42 -9.60 -1.26 9.06
N ALA A 43 -10.15 -2.45 9.27
CA ALA A 43 -10.20 -3.51 8.25
C ALA A 43 -10.92 -3.03 6.97
N GLU A 44 -11.97 -2.24 7.10
CA GLU A 44 -12.74 -1.68 5.99
C GLU A 44 -11.91 -0.66 5.21
N ALA A 45 -11.18 0.21 5.91
CA ALA A 45 -10.29 1.20 5.28
C ALA A 45 -9.16 0.51 4.51
N VAL A 46 -8.58 -0.54 5.09
CA VAL A 46 -7.52 -1.34 4.44
C VAL A 46 -8.08 -2.07 3.22
N SER A 47 -9.26 -2.68 3.32
CA SER A 47 -9.91 -3.37 2.19
C SER A 47 -10.20 -2.41 1.03
N ALA A 48 -10.82 -1.26 1.32
CA ALA A 48 -11.12 -0.26 0.30
C ALA A 48 -9.83 0.31 -0.35
N ALA A 49 -8.77 0.52 0.43
CA ALA A 49 -7.50 0.96 -0.10
C ALA A 49 -6.82 -0.11 -0.97
N LEU A 50 -6.95 -1.39 -0.61
CA LEU A 50 -6.44 -2.48 -1.43
C LEU A 50 -7.13 -2.52 -2.80
N ASP A 51 -8.44 -2.32 -2.87
CA ASP A 51 -9.16 -2.27 -4.14
C ASP A 51 -8.63 -1.14 -5.04
N VAL A 52 -8.37 0.03 -4.47
CA VAL A 52 -7.74 1.17 -5.18
C VAL A 52 -6.33 0.82 -5.64
N LEU A 53 -5.52 0.18 -4.79
CA LEU A 53 -4.16 -0.25 -5.13
C LEU A 53 -4.16 -1.23 -6.30
N LEU A 54 -5.09 -2.18 -6.33
CA LEU A 54 -5.22 -3.17 -7.39
C LEU A 54 -5.66 -2.58 -8.73
N GLN A 55 -6.38 -1.45 -8.72
CA GLN A 55 -6.74 -0.67 -9.90
C GLN A 55 -5.58 0.23 -10.38
N GLU A 56 -4.82 0.79 -9.44
CA GLU A 56 -3.67 1.66 -9.73
C GLU A 56 -2.45 0.86 -10.23
N ALA A 57 -2.29 -0.38 -9.77
CA ALA A 57 -1.16 -1.23 -10.11
C ALA A 57 -1.19 -1.71 -11.56
N ARG A 58 -0.12 -1.41 -12.30
CA ARG A 58 0.11 -1.88 -13.67
C ARG A 58 1.25 -2.91 -13.71
N PHE A 59 0.92 -4.15 -13.34
CA PHE A 59 1.90 -5.24 -13.34
C PHE A 59 2.18 -5.77 -14.75
N ARG A 60 3.45 -6.04 -15.05
CA ARG A 60 3.85 -6.77 -16.27
C ARG A 60 4.16 -8.23 -15.98
N THR A 61 3.94 -9.07 -16.98
CA THR A 61 4.47 -10.44 -17.00
C THR A 61 5.97 -10.41 -17.32
N SER A 62 6.73 -11.25 -16.64
CA SER A 62 8.17 -11.42 -16.82
C SER A 62 8.48 -12.91 -16.88
N PRO A 63 8.95 -13.46 -18.02
CA PRO A 63 9.22 -14.89 -18.16
C PRO A 63 10.18 -15.45 -17.10
N GLN A 64 11.19 -14.66 -16.72
CA GLN A 64 12.22 -15.06 -15.75
C GLN A 64 11.84 -14.85 -14.29
N ARG A 65 10.69 -14.23 -13.98
CA ARG A 65 10.37 -13.81 -12.59
C ARG A 65 8.96 -14.17 -12.14
N ALA A 66 7.94 -13.67 -12.82
CA ALA A 66 6.53 -13.83 -12.40
C ALA A 66 5.55 -13.26 -13.43
N SER A 67 4.36 -13.85 -13.51
CA SER A 67 3.22 -13.32 -14.26
C SER A 67 2.63 -12.06 -13.61
N ALA A 68 1.91 -11.25 -14.40
CA ALA A 68 1.18 -10.10 -13.88
C ALA A 68 0.10 -10.50 -12.85
N GLU A 69 -0.60 -11.61 -13.11
CA GLU A 69 -1.62 -12.16 -12.22
C GLU A 69 -1.06 -12.58 -10.87
N TYR A 70 0.07 -13.30 -10.85
CA TYR A 70 0.73 -13.70 -9.60
C TYR A 70 1.19 -12.48 -8.79
N ARG A 71 1.72 -11.45 -9.44
CA ARG A 71 2.09 -10.18 -8.77
C ARG A 71 0.87 -9.49 -8.17
N LYS A 72 -0.27 -9.50 -8.88
CA LYS A 72 -1.54 -8.94 -8.41
C LYS A 72 -2.09 -9.72 -7.22
N HIS A 73 -1.93 -11.04 -7.21
CA HIS A 73 -2.31 -11.88 -6.08
C HIS A 73 -1.47 -11.56 -4.82
N ILE A 74 -0.15 -11.48 -4.98
CA ILE A 74 0.77 -11.26 -3.85
C ILE A 74 0.71 -9.84 -3.28
N VAL A 75 0.51 -8.81 -4.12
CA VAL A 75 0.57 -7.43 -3.63
C VAL A 75 -0.45 -7.16 -2.52
N GLY A 76 -1.58 -7.88 -2.51
CA GLY A 76 -2.59 -7.72 -1.46
C GLY A 76 -2.09 -8.11 -0.07
N GLY A 77 -1.38 -9.24 0.04
CA GLY A 77 -0.76 -9.65 1.31
C GLY A 77 0.33 -8.68 1.73
N LEU A 78 1.26 -8.37 0.81
CA LEU A 78 2.34 -7.40 1.08
C LEU A 78 1.81 -6.03 1.53
N PHE A 79 0.69 -5.60 0.94
CA PHE A 79 0.04 -4.34 1.30
C PHE A 79 -0.41 -4.31 2.75
N LYS A 80 -1.16 -5.34 3.17
CA LYS A 80 -1.65 -5.45 4.54
C LYS A 80 -0.49 -5.51 5.53
N ASP A 81 0.44 -6.45 5.32
CA ASP A 81 1.54 -6.71 6.26
C ASP A 81 2.41 -5.46 6.48
N THR A 82 2.79 -4.78 5.40
CA THR A 82 3.67 -3.62 5.49
C THR A 82 2.95 -2.37 5.99
N LEU A 83 1.65 -2.19 5.69
CA LEU A 83 0.84 -1.10 6.22
C LEU A 83 0.65 -1.25 7.73
N GLU A 84 0.31 -2.45 8.20
CA GLU A 84 0.16 -2.78 9.63
C GLU A 84 1.49 -2.65 10.38
N THR A 85 2.58 -3.10 9.77
CA THR A 85 3.93 -2.91 10.31
C THR A 85 4.27 -1.43 10.45
N ALA A 86 4.04 -0.62 9.41
CA ALA A 86 4.28 0.82 9.45
C ALA A 86 3.41 1.52 10.50
N TRP A 87 2.15 1.12 10.62
CA TRP A 87 1.22 1.64 11.63
C TRP A 87 1.66 1.35 13.06
N THR A 88 2.14 0.14 13.31
CA THR A 88 2.64 -0.28 14.62
C THR A 88 3.91 0.48 15.01
N ARG A 89 4.77 0.79 14.03
CA ARG A 89 6.02 1.53 14.23
C ARG A 89 5.82 3.03 14.35
N ALA A 90 4.78 3.58 13.74
CA ALA A 90 4.46 5.00 13.83
C ALA A 90 3.99 5.34 15.25
N VAL A 91 4.85 6.02 16.00
CA VAL A 91 4.48 6.62 17.28
C VAL A 91 3.49 7.75 16.98
N SER A 92 2.40 7.82 17.74
CA SER A 92 1.51 8.98 17.67
C SER A 92 2.22 10.13 18.36
N ASP A 93 2.73 11.11 17.59
CA ASP A 93 3.15 12.36 18.21
C ASP A 93 1.93 13.03 18.86
N ARG A 94 2.17 13.59 20.06
CA ARG A 94 1.16 14.26 20.89
C ARG A 94 0.61 15.50 20.20
#